data_AF-Q1D8T5-F1
#
_entry.id   AF-Q1D8T5-F1
#
_cell.length_a   1.000
_cell.length_b   1.000
_cell.length_c   1.000
_cell.angle_alpha   90.00
_cell.angle_beta   90.00
_cell.angle_gamma   90.00
#
_symmetry.space_group_name_H-M   'P 1'
#
loop_
_entity.id
_entity.type
_entity.pdbx_description
1 polymer ?
#
loop_
_entity_poly.entity_id
_entity_poly.type
_entity_poly.pdbx_seq_one_letter_code
_entity_poly.pdbx_strand_id
1 'polypeptide(L)'
;MSETTQGGMVKHAGASEGVSPDAALARLRALETLESGYEAWLELQVEHAASRLRFREERERLEQQGSFLLGAVRAAGLTPSSGAEPALVTPPAAPGDFLRDAEDKLTQARDALARRETESEAKHAEAFAEIRATLKDRVQRYLSASRPSLTLLLRRVGTERAILHLERVSGDTPVLLCFLFAARIPSRYGFLLDDATEDVSLPPAPLYADAGVAADEVRPDAVGLESRVRGAGEVVPLKGFLPVFVSRPSGGEDFFRLLQRGVVLEVEVADGTAFRNVLSREESERFAGHLLRLKLEGRIGLDIEVG
;
A
#
# COMPACT_ATOMS: atom_id res chain seq x y z
N MET A 1 -62.08 -27.98 -1.13
CA MET A 1 -61.18 -28.50 -2.19
C MET A 1 -60.47 -27.30 -2.76
N SER A 2 -59.33 -26.90 -2.19
CA SER A 2 -57.96 -27.41 -2.45
C SER A 2 -57.25 -26.32 -3.29
N GLU A 3 -56.28 -25.60 -2.70
CA GLU A 3 -54.82 -25.82 -2.91
C GLU A 3 -54.33 -25.04 -4.17
N THR A 4 -53.18 -24.35 -4.28
CA THR A 4 -51.95 -24.20 -3.48
C THR A 4 -51.13 -23.05 -4.12
N THR A 5 -50.52 -22.22 -3.25
CA THR A 5 -49.15 -21.63 -3.27
C THR A 5 -48.34 -21.49 -4.57
N GLN A 6 -47.76 -20.30 -4.79
CA GLN A 6 -46.32 -20.00 -5.01
C GLN A 6 -46.18 -18.50 -5.31
N GLY A 7 -45.44 -17.69 -4.56
CA GLY A 7 -44.07 -17.93 -4.11
C GLY A 7 -43.08 -17.21 -5.02
N GLY A 8 -43.27 -15.91 -5.26
CA GLY A 8 -42.37 -15.08 -6.06
C GLY A 8 -41.20 -14.58 -5.24
N MET A 9 -40.12 -15.37 -5.19
CA MET A 9 -38.80 -14.96 -4.71
C MET A 9 -38.38 -13.65 -5.40
N VAL A 10 -38.23 -12.60 -4.60
CA VAL A 10 -37.45 -11.42 -4.99
C VAL A 10 -36.00 -11.89 -5.11
N LYS A 11 -35.58 -12.12 -6.36
CA LYS A 11 -34.18 -12.31 -6.74
C LYS A 11 -33.41 -11.08 -6.23
N HIS A 12 -32.58 -11.25 -5.21
CA HIS A 12 -31.58 -10.26 -4.85
C HIS A 12 -30.67 -10.07 -6.06
N ALA A 13 -30.86 -8.92 -6.71
CA ALA A 13 -30.02 -8.45 -7.78
C ALA A 13 -28.63 -8.12 -7.24
N GLY A 14 -27.61 -8.57 -7.98
CA GLY A 14 -26.29 -7.95 -7.99
C GLY A 14 -25.42 -8.25 -6.78
N ALA A 15 -24.93 -9.49 -6.68
CA ALA A 15 -23.52 -9.64 -6.32
C ALA A 15 -22.74 -8.87 -7.39
N SER A 16 -22.23 -7.68 -7.05
CA SER A 16 -21.19 -7.06 -7.85
C SER A 16 -20.12 -8.13 -8.08
N GLU A 17 -19.73 -8.37 -9.33
CA GLU A 17 -18.51 -9.09 -9.66
C GLU A 17 -17.33 -8.31 -9.07
N GLY A 18 -17.14 -8.47 -7.76
CA GLY A 18 -15.98 -7.97 -7.04
C GLY A 18 -14.78 -8.73 -7.58
N VAL A 19 -13.74 -7.99 -7.95
CA VAL A 19 -12.46 -8.56 -8.32
C VAL A 19 -11.98 -9.37 -7.12
N SER A 20 -12.04 -10.70 -7.18
CA SER A 20 -11.52 -11.54 -6.09
C SER A 20 -9.99 -11.50 -6.07
N PRO A 21 -9.33 -11.81 -4.93
CA PRO A 21 -7.88 -12.01 -4.90
C PRO A 21 -7.39 -12.97 -5.99
N ASP A 22 -8.15 -14.03 -6.27
CA ASP A 22 -7.85 -15.00 -7.32
C ASP A 22 -7.88 -14.39 -8.73
N ALA A 23 -8.79 -13.44 -8.99
CA ALA A 23 -8.88 -12.76 -10.28
C ALA A 23 -7.66 -11.84 -10.53
N ALA A 24 -7.21 -11.12 -9.49
CA ALA A 24 -5.99 -10.30 -9.56
C ALA A 24 -4.75 -11.18 -9.81
N LEU A 25 -4.64 -12.31 -9.11
CA LEU A 25 -3.55 -13.28 -9.31
C LEU A 25 -3.59 -13.92 -10.71
N ALA A 26 -4.79 -14.25 -11.21
CA ALA A 26 -4.94 -14.79 -12.56
C ALA A 26 -4.45 -13.80 -13.63
N ARG A 27 -4.81 -12.51 -13.50
CA ARG A 27 -4.31 -11.46 -14.40
C ARG A 27 -2.80 -11.28 -14.30
N LEU A 28 -2.26 -11.24 -13.09
CA LEU A 28 -0.82 -11.19 -12.86
C LEU A 28 -0.13 -12.34 -13.59
N ARG A 29 -0.63 -13.58 -13.48
CA ARG A 29 -0.03 -14.75 -14.14
C ARG A 29 -0.18 -14.74 -15.66
N ALA A 30 -1.22 -14.11 -16.19
CA ALA A 30 -1.48 -14.05 -17.63
C ALA A 30 -0.63 -12.99 -18.37
N LEU A 31 -0.27 -11.90 -17.70
CA LEU A 31 0.45 -10.77 -18.31
C LEU A 31 1.84 -10.61 -17.67
N GLU A 32 2.89 -10.57 -18.47
CA GLU A 32 4.29 -10.58 -17.99
C GLU A 32 4.92 -9.18 -17.81
N THR A 33 4.19 -8.10 -18.09
CA THR A 33 4.71 -6.72 -17.95
C THR A 33 4.76 -6.29 -16.48
N LEU A 34 5.62 -5.31 -16.16
CA LEU A 34 5.62 -4.71 -14.82
C LEU A 34 4.37 -3.86 -14.60
N GLU A 35 3.99 -3.05 -15.58
CA GLU A 35 2.77 -2.23 -15.58
C GLU A 35 1.53 -3.07 -15.19
N SER A 36 1.26 -4.16 -15.91
CA SER A 36 0.13 -5.04 -15.60
C SER A 36 0.21 -5.68 -14.20
N GLY A 37 1.43 -5.94 -13.71
CA GLY A 37 1.60 -6.48 -12.35
C GLY A 37 1.26 -5.44 -11.27
N TYR A 38 1.57 -4.17 -11.52
CA TYR A 38 1.18 -3.07 -10.66
C TYR A 38 -0.32 -2.72 -10.76
N GLU A 39 -0.92 -2.87 -11.93
CA GLU A 39 -2.39 -2.75 -12.09
C GLU A 39 -3.10 -3.83 -11.27
N ALA A 40 -2.68 -5.09 -11.36
CA ALA A 40 -3.22 -6.17 -10.54
C ALA A 40 -3.03 -5.92 -9.03
N TRP A 41 -1.91 -5.31 -8.65
CA TRP A 41 -1.69 -4.89 -7.26
C TRP A 41 -2.68 -3.80 -6.84
N LEU A 42 -2.85 -2.75 -7.64
CA LEU A 42 -3.78 -1.66 -7.35
C LEU A 42 -5.21 -2.17 -7.22
N GLU A 43 -5.64 -3.08 -8.11
CA GLU A 43 -6.94 -3.73 -8.02
C GLU A 43 -7.12 -4.50 -6.71
N LEU A 44 -6.10 -5.25 -6.28
CA LEU A 44 -6.12 -5.97 -5.01
C LEU A 44 -6.18 -5.00 -3.81
N GLN A 45 -5.51 -3.85 -3.87
CA GLN A 45 -5.61 -2.81 -2.82
C GLN A 45 -7.03 -2.25 -2.73
N VAL A 46 -7.65 -1.95 -3.87
CA VAL A 46 -9.02 -1.44 -3.91
C VAL A 46 -10.01 -2.49 -3.38
N GLU A 47 -9.89 -3.75 -3.79
CA GLU A 47 -10.75 -4.82 -3.28
C GLU A 47 -10.55 -5.03 -1.78
N HIS A 48 -9.31 -5.03 -1.29
CA HIS A 48 -9.02 -5.19 0.14
C HIS A 48 -9.67 -4.07 0.96
N ALA A 49 -9.57 -2.83 0.50
CA ALA A 49 -10.21 -1.68 1.13
C ALA A 49 -11.75 -1.82 1.13
N ALA A 50 -12.34 -2.23 0.00
CA ALA A 50 -13.77 -2.47 -0.11
C ALA A 50 -14.23 -3.62 0.81
N SER A 51 -13.47 -4.71 0.90
CA SER A 51 -13.75 -5.84 1.79
C SER A 51 -13.75 -5.42 3.26
N ARG A 52 -12.74 -4.65 3.68
CA ARG A 52 -12.67 -4.10 5.05
C ARG A 52 -13.83 -3.17 5.39
N LEU A 53 -14.28 -2.38 4.43
CA LEU A 53 -15.46 -1.53 4.60
C LEU A 53 -16.71 -2.39 4.79
N ARG A 54 -16.93 -3.41 3.95
CA ARG A 54 -18.08 -4.33 4.07
C ARG A 54 -18.12 -5.02 5.43
N PHE A 55 -16.98 -5.52 5.94
CA PHE A 55 -16.92 -6.14 7.28
C PHE A 55 -17.22 -5.15 8.39
N ARG A 56 -16.78 -3.88 8.27
CA ARG A 56 -17.10 -2.83 9.24
C ARG A 56 -18.61 -2.54 9.26
N GLU A 57 -19.22 -2.36 8.09
CA GLU A 57 -20.66 -2.12 7.96
C GLU A 57 -21.50 -3.31 8.47
N GLU A 58 -21.06 -4.55 8.20
CA GLU A 58 -21.73 -5.75 8.69
C GLU A 58 -21.64 -5.85 10.23
N ARG A 59 -20.48 -5.50 10.81
CA ARG A 59 -20.30 -5.44 12.27
C ARG A 59 -21.22 -4.41 12.91
N GLU A 60 -21.25 -3.20 12.38
CA GLU A 60 -22.14 -2.12 12.86
C GLU A 60 -23.62 -2.54 12.74
N ARG A 61 -24.01 -3.19 11.64
CA ARG A 61 -25.36 -3.71 11.45
C ARG A 61 -25.71 -4.79 12.48
N LEU A 62 -24.81 -5.74 12.73
CA LEU A 62 -25.02 -6.78 13.76
C LEU A 62 -25.12 -6.18 15.16
N GLU A 63 -24.35 -5.14 15.47
CA GLU A 63 -24.42 -4.43 16.75
C GLU A 63 -25.75 -3.68 16.93
N GLN A 64 -26.23 -3.01 15.88
CA GLN A 64 -27.53 -2.35 15.88
C GLN A 64 -28.69 -3.35 16.02
N GLN A 65 -28.66 -4.44 15.25
CA GLN A 65 -29.68 -5.49 15.32
C GLN A 65 -29.67 -6.18 16.69
N GLY A 66 -28.47 -6.50 17.21
CA GLY A 66 -28.30 -7.11 18.52
C GLY A 66 -28.79 -6.21 19.65
N SER A 67 -28.42 -4.93 19.65
CA SER A 67 -28.87 -3.97 20.66
C SER A 67 -30.38 -3.74 20.62
N PHE A 68 -30.98 -3.65 19.42
CA PHE A 68 -32.42 -3.56 19.26
C PHE A 68 -33.15 -4.80 19.79
N LEU A 69 -32.72 -6.00 19.42
CA LEU A 69 -33.34 -7.25 19.87
C LEU A 69 -33.24 -7.41 21.39
N LEU A 70 -32.07 -7.19 21.99
CA LEU A 70 -31.90 -7.26 23.44
C LEU A 70 -32.70 -6.17 24.16
N GLY A 71 -32.77 -4.97 23.60
CA GLY A 71 -33.60 -3.87 24.10
C GLY A 71 -35.10 -4.21 24.05
N ALA A 72 -35.57 -4.77 22.95
CA ALA A 72 -36.97 -5.18 22.76
C ALA A 72 -37.37 -6.30 23.74
N VAL A 73 -36.51 -7.29 23.93
CA VAL A 73 -36.76 -8.40 24.87
C VAL A 73 -36.75 -7.91 26.33
N ARG A 74 -35.84 -6.99 26.69
CA ARG A 74 -35.86 -6.33 28.02
C ARG A 74 -37.11 -5.46 28.22
N ALA A 75 -37.51 -4.68 27.22
CA ALA A 75 -38.69 -3.83 27.26
C ALA A 75 -40.01 -4.64 27.33
N ALA A 76 -40.02 -5.86 26.77
CA ALA A 76 -41.13 -6.79 26.88
C ALA A 76 -41.31 -7.37 28.30
N GLY A 77 -40.51 -6.96 29.28
CA GLY A 77 -40.67 -7.36 30.68
C GLY A 77 -40.23 -8.81 30.96
N LEU A 78 -39.45 -9.40 30.05
CA LEU A 78 -38.95 -10.78 30.15
C LEU A 78 -37.78 -10.92 31.15
N THR A 79 -37.69 -10.02 32.13
CA THR A 79 -36.80 -10.16 33.28
C THR A 79 -37.34 -11.23 34.23
N PRO A 80 -36.52 -12.18 34.71
CA PRO A 80 -36.99 -13.22 35.62
C PRO A 80 -37.51 -12.59 36.91
N SER A 81 -38.83 -12.69 37.14
CA SER A 81 -39.43 -12.37 38.44
C SER A 81 -38.99 -13.44 39.43
N SER A 82 -38.27 -13.04 40.49
CA SER A 82 -37.81 -13.91 41.57
C SER A 82 -38.93 -14.28 42.56
N GLY A 83 -40.17 -14.45 42.08
CA GLY A 83 -41.35 -14.71 42.90
C GLY A 83 -41.94 -16.08 42.60
N ALA A 84 -41.82 -17.00 43.55
CA ALA A 84 -42.37 -18.34 43.50
C ALA A 84 -43.91 -18.34 43.62
N GLU A 85 -44.61 -19.00 42.69
CA GLU A 85 -45.85 -19.74 42.96
C GLU A 85 -45.97 -20.96 42.02
N PRO A 86 -46.50 -22.10 42.48
CA PRO A 86 -46.62 -23.31 41.69
C PRO A 86 -47.96 -23.34 40.94
N ALA A 87 -47.92 -23.31 39.60
CA ALA A 87 -49.09 -23.57 38.78
C ALA A 87 -48.79 -24.61 37.70
N LEU A 88 -49.58 -25.69 37.71
CA LEU A 88 -49.61 -26.80 36.77
C LEU A 88 -50.06 -26.34 35.38
N VAL A 89 -49.15 -25.75 34.60
CA VAL A 89 -49.23 -25.65 33.14
C VAL A 89 -47.80 -25.83 32.65
N THR A 90 -47.55 -26.70 31.66
CA THR A 90 -46.24 -26.79 31.02
C THR A 90 -45.83 -25.38 30.60
N PRO A 91 -44.82 -24.76 31.23
CA PRO A 91 -44.61 -23.34 31.04
C PRO A 91 -44.18 -23.11 29.59
N PRO A 92 -44.72 -22.10 28.88
CA PRO A 92 -44.05 -21.61 27.68
C PRO A 92 -42.62 -21.26 28.09
N ALA A 93 -41.63 -21.62 27.24
CA ALA A 93 -40.20 -21.45 27.52
C ALA A 93 -39.93 -20.14 28.25
N ALA A 94 -39.19 -20.22 29.36
CA ALA A 94 -39.14 -19.12 30.30
C ALA A 94 -38.57 -17.87 29.58
N PRO A 95 -39.06 -16.67 29.89
CA PRO A 95 -38.55 -15.38 29.39
C PRO A 95 -37.02 -15.26 29.34
N GLY A 96 -36.33 -15.84 30.33
CA GLY A 96 -34.87 -15.87 30.44
C GLY A 96 -34.18 -16.81 29.46
N ASP A 97 -34.84 -17.88 29.02
CA ASP A 97 -34.30 -18.81 28.02
C ASP A 97 -34.26 -18.13 26.64
N PHE A 98 -35.26 -17.30 26.31
CA PHE A 98 -35.26 -16.51 25.08
C PHE A 98 -34.18 -15.42 25.05
N LEU A 99 -33.95 -14.73 26.18
CA LEU A 99 -32.84 -13.77 26.30
C LEU A 99 -31.50 -14.46 26.09
N ARG A 100 -31.29 -15.59 26.77
CA ARG A 100 -30.06 -16.38 26.68
C ARG A 100 -29.83 -16.89 25.26
N ASP A 101 -30.85 -17.46 24.63
CA ASP A 101 -30.78 -17.92 23.23
C ASP A 101 -30.47 -16.76 22.25
N ALA A 102 -31.00 -15.57 22.49
CA ALA A 102 -30.73 -14.39 21.67
C ALA A 102 -29.30 -13.87 21.86
N GLU A 103 -28.79 -13.86 23.09
CA GLU A 103 -27.41 -13.51 23.42
C GLU A 103 -26.42 -14.53 22.83
N ASP A 104 -26.73 -15.83 22.92
CA ASP A 104 -25.93 -16.91 22.36
C ASP A 104 -25.89 -16.82 20.83
N LYS A 105 -27.03 -16.57 20.17
CA LYS A 105 -27.09 -16.38 18.71
C LYS A 105 -26.31 -15.15 18.25
N LEU A 106 -26.41 -14.04 18.98
CA LEU A 106 -25.65 -12.82 18.67
C LEU A 106 -24.14 -13.05 18.81
N THR A 107 -23.73 -13.77 19.85
CA THR A 107 -22.33 -14.14 20.07
C THR A 107 -21.83 -15.04 18.94
N GLN A 108 -22.58 -16.09 18.58
CA GLN A 108 -22.24 -16.96 17.45
C GLN A 108 -22.14 -16.20 16.12
N ALA A 109 -23.02 -15.23 15.88
CA ALA A 109 -22.99 -14.40 14.67
C ALA A 109 -21.74 -13.51 14.62
N ARG A 110 -21.35 -12.90 15.76
CA ARG A 110 -20.11 -12.12 15.89
C ARG A 110 -18.87 -12.98 15.65
N ASP A 111 -18.83 -14.16 16.25
CA ASP A 111 -17.71 -15.10 16.08
C ASP A 111 -17.61 -15.63 14.65
N ALA A 112 -18.75 -15.83 13.98
CA ALA A 112 -18.77 -16.21 12.57
C ALA A 112 -18.27 -15.05 11.67
N LEU A 113 -18.67 -13.81 11.96
CA LEU A 113 -18.19 -12.64 11.22
C LEU A 113 -16.68 -12.44 11.39
N ALA A 114 -16.18 -12.51 12.64
CA ALA A 114 -14.76 -12.37 12.94
C ALA A 114 -13.90 -13.45 12.27
N ARG A 115 -14.40 -14.70 12.20
CA ARG A 115 -13.73 -15.78 11.45
C ARG A 115 -13.65 -15.48 9.96
N ARG A 116 -14.76 -15.04 9.34
CA ARG A 116 -14.79 -14.68 7.91
C ARG A 116 -13.87 -13.50 7.59
N GLU A 117 -13.82 -12.49 8.47
CA GLU A 117 -12.91 -11.36 8.33
C GLU A 117 -11.46 -11.84 8.39
N THR A 118 -11.11 -12.66 9.38
CA THR A 118 -9.76 -13.23 9.52
C THR A 118 -9.35 -14.06 8.30
N GLU A 119 -10.25 -14.92 7.81
CA GLU A 119 -10.01 -15.72 6.59
C GLU A 119 -9.85 -14.84 5.35
N SER A 120 -10.65 -13.78 5.21
CA SER A 120 -10.53 -12.81 4.13
C SER A 120 -9.19 -12.06 4.20
N GLU A 121 -8.80 -11.57 5.38
CA GLU A 121 -7.51 -10.89 5.59
C GLU A 121 -6.33 -11.80 5.27
N ALA A 122 -6.37 -13.07 5.69
CA ALA A 122 -5.33 -14.05 5.36
C ALA A 122 -5.17 -14.24 3.85
N LYS A 123 -6.29 -14.39 3.11
CA LYS A 123 -6.29 -14.52 1.64
C LYS A 123 -5.70 -13.30 0.94
N HIS A 124 -6.05 -12.09 1.39
CA HIS A 124 -5.48 -10.86 0.83
C HIS A 124 -3.98 -10.75 1.16
N ALA A 125 -3.57 -11.09 2.38
CA ALA A 125 -2.16 -11.08 2.76
C ALA A 125 -1.30 -12.03 1.92
N GLU A 126 -1.80 -13.25 1.66
CA GLU A 126 -1.18 -14.23 0.77
C GLU A 126 -1.09 -13.70 -0.67
N ALA A 127 -2.20 -13.16 -1.21
CA ALA A 127 -2.21 -12.58 -2.55
C ALA A 127 -1.24 -11.40 -2.69
N PHE A 128 -1.18 -10.50 -1.71
CA PHE A 128 -0.20 -9.41 -1.71
C PHE A 128 1.24 -9.92 -1.66
N ALA A 129 1.52 -10.98 -0.89
CA ALA A 129 2.85 -11.59 -0.85
C ALA A 129 3.23 -12.19 -2.22
N GLU A 130 2.31 -12.89 -2.87
CA GLU A 130 2.54 -13.44 -4.22
C GLU A 130 2.79 -12.35 -5.26
N ILE A 131 1.98 -11.27 -5.26
CA ILE A 131 2.15 -10.16 -6.19
C ILE A 131 3.52 -9.49 -6.00
N ARG A 132 3.92 -9.19 -4.76
CA ARG A 132 5.22 -8.57 -4.47
C ARG A 132 6.39 -9.45 -4.89
N ALA A 133 6.33 -10.75 -4.56
CA ALA A 133 7.36 -11.70 -4.96
C ALA A 133 7.48 -11.79 -6.49
N THR A 134 6.35 -11.82 -7.19
CA THR A 134 6.31 -11.86 -8.66
C THR A 134 6.84 -10.57 -9.28
N LEU A 135 6.47 -9.40 -8.77
CA LEU A 135 7.01 -8.13 -9.25
C LEU A 135 8.51 -8.04 -9.05
N LYS A 136 9.01 -8.46 -7.88
CA LYS A 136 10.45 -8.50 -7.59
C LYS A 136 11.20 -9.42 -8.55
N ASP A 137 10.69 -10.63 -8.78
CA ASP A 137 11.25 -11.57 -9.76
C ASP A 137 11.28 -10.96 -11.17
N ARG A 138 10.18 -10.35 -11.61
CA ARG A 138 10.14 -9.67 -12.92
C ARG A 138 11.14 -8.55 -13.01
N VAL A 139 11.23 -7.67 -12.02
CA VAL A 139 12.21 -6.58 -12.00
C VAL A 139 13.63 -7.14 -12.12
N GLN A 140 13.95 -8.22 -11.41
CA GLN A 140 15.25 -8.88 -11.52
C GLN A 140 15.49 -9.44 -12.92
N ARG A 141 14.50 -10.11 -13.52
CA ARG A 141 14.59 -10.59 -14.90
C ARG A 141 14.79 -9.44 -15.90
N TYR A 142 14.04 -8.36 -15.77
CA TYR A 142 14.17 -7.18 -16.64
C TYR A 142 15.56 -6.56 -16.52
N LEU A 143 16.09 -6.40 -15.30
CA LEU A 143 17.46 -5.91 -15.07
C LEU A 143 18.54 -6.86 -15.62
N SER A 144 18.28 -8.17 -15.69
CA SER A 144 19.22 -9.12 -16.31
C SER A 144 19.20 -9.08 -17.84
N ALA A 145 18.06 -8.71 -18.44
CA ALA A 145 17.86 -8.67 -19.88
C ALA A 145 18.20 -7.30 -20.50
N SER A 146 17.96 -6.21 -19.76
CA SER A 146 18.12 -4.84 -20.21
C SER A 146 18.69 -3.96 -19.10
N ARG A 147 19.54 -3.00 -19.49
CA ARG A 147 20.17 -2.06 -18.59
C ARG A 147 19.46 -0.71 -18.71
N PRO A 148 18.95 -0.14 -17.61
CA PRO A 148 18.48 1.25 -17.59
C PRO A 148 19.57 2.19 -18.12
N SER A 149 19.24 3.07 -19.06
CA SER A 149 20.16 4.10 -19.56
C SER A 149 19.91 5.42 -18.85
N LEU A 150 20.99 6.08 -18.43
CA LEU A 150 20.95 7.38 -17.76
C LEU A 150 21.89 8.36 -18.44
N THR A 151 21.48 9.62 -18.56
CA THR A 151 22.34 10.71 -19.02
C THR A 151 22.55 11.67 -17.85
N LEU A 152 23.79 11.81 -17.38
CA LEU A 152 24.18 12.72 -16.31
C LEU A 152 24.63 14.06 -16.87
N LEU A 153 23.92 15.11 -16.50
CA LEU A 153 24.16 16.49 -16.87
C LEU A 153 24.81 17.21 -15.69
N LEU A 154 26.02 17.74 -15.89
CA LEU A 154 26.74 18.51 -14.88
C LEU A 154 26.64 20.01 -15.19
N ARG A 155 26.12 20.79 -14.24
CA ARG A 155 26.18 22.26 -14.27
C ARG A 155 27.03 22.79 -13.13
N ARG A 156 28.15 23.45 -13.45
CA ARG A 156 29.02 24.07 -12.43
C ARG A 156 28.41 25.35 -11.86
N VAL A 157 28.58 25.55 -10.56
CA VAL A 157 28.20 26.76 -9.82
C VAL A 157 29.44 27.29 -9.11
N GLY A 158 30.28 28.02 -9.85
CA GLY A 158 31.62 28.39 -9.39
C GLY A 158 32.62 27.24 -9.51
N THR A 159 33.69 27.27 -8.71
CA THR A 159 34.80 26.30 -8.78
C THR A 159 34.59 25.05 -7.94
N GLU A 160 33.89 25.18 -6.79
CA GLU A 160 33.79 24.12 -5.78
C GLU A 160 32.38 23.52 -5.62
N ARG A 161 31.42 23.97 -6.43
CA ARG A 161 30.02 23.53 -6.32
C ARG A 161 29.43 23.21 -7.68
N ALA A 162 28.45 22.31 -7.67
CA ALA A 162 27.72 21.93 -8.87
C ALA A 162 26.27 21.60 -8.56
N ILE A 163 25.46 21.62 -9.61
CA ILE A 163 24.12 21.05 -9.64
C ILE A 163 24.16 19.90 -10.64
N LEU A 164 23.66 18.74 -10.23
CA LEU A 164 23.57 17.56 -11.08
C LEU A 164 22.12 17.32 -11.49
N HIS A 165 21.93 16.98 -12.75
CA HIS A 165 20.65 16.49 -13.26
C HIS A 165 20.85 15.16 -13.97
N LEU A 166 19.82 14.32 -13.94
CA LEU A 166 19.67 13.22 -14.88
C LEU A 166 18.56 13.54 -15.87
N GLU A 167 18.69 13.09 -17.11
CA GLU A 167 17.54 13.09 -18.01
C GLU A 167 16.37 12.30 -17.41
N ARG A 168 15.15 12.77 -17.69
CA ARG A 168 13.94 12.11 -17.21
C ARG A 168 13.82 10.71 -17.81
N VAL A 169 13.56 9.74 -16.94
CA VAL A 169 13.27 8.36 -17.33
C VAL A 169 11.76 8.09 -17.38
N SER A 170 11.35 7.08 -18.15
CA SER A 170 9.94 6.71 -18.33
C SER A 170 9.75 5.20 -18.51
N GLY A 171 8.49 4.77 -18.64
CA GLY A 171 8.11 3.35 -18.73
C GLY A 171 8.48 2.59 -17.46
N ASP A 172 9.06 1.40 -17.64
CA ASP A 172 9.50 0.53 -16.54
C ASP A 172 10.73 1.06 -15.77
N THR A 173 11.51 1.94 -16.42
CA THR A 173 12.82 2.40 -15.93
C THR A 173 12.82 2.93 -14.49
N PRO A 174 11.85 3.76 -14.05
CA PRO A 174 11.77 4.20 -12.66
C PRO A 174 11.70 3.05 -11.65
N VAL A 175 10.91 2.01 -11.93
CA VAL A 175 10.79 0.83 -11.07
C VAL A 175 12.11 0.06 -11.01
N LEU A 176 12.74 -0.14 -12.17
CA LEU A 176 14.04 -0.82 -12.27
C LEU A 176 15.12 -0.07 -11.48
N LEU A 177 15.18 1.25 -11.60
CA LEU A 177 16.14 2.10 -10.87
C LEU A 177 15.86 2.11 -9.36
N CYS A 178 14.60 2.18 -8.94
CA CYS A 178 14.24 2.09 -7.52
C CYS A 178 14.77 0.78 -6.91
N PHE A 179 14.56 -0.33 -7.61
CA PHE A 179 15.07 -1.62 -7.16
C PHE A 179 16.61 -1.68 -7.20
N LEU A 180 17.23 -1.11 -8.25
CA LEU A 180 18.69 -1.08 -8.37
C LEU A 180 19.36 -0.35 -7.20
N PHE A 181 18.78 0.77 -6.76
CA PHE A 181 19.36 1.67 -5.76
C PHE A 181 18.96 1.33 -4.32
N ALA A 182 17.75 0.81 -4.10
CA ALA A 182 17.23 0.52 -2.76
C ALA A 182 16.97 -0.97 -2.49
N ALA A 183 17.13 -1.86 -3.47
CA ALA A 183 16.78 -3.28 -3.39
C ALA A 183 15.30 -3.54 -3.01
N ARG A 184 14.44 -2.55 -3.26
CA ARG A 184 13.01 -2.54 -2.92
C ARG A 184 12.21 -2.01 -4.10
N ILE A 185 10.98 -2.49 -4.23
CA ILE A 185 10.06 -2.04 -5.28
C ILE A 185 9.21 -0.85 -4.77
N PRO A 186 8.87 0.12 -5.62
CA PRO A 186 7.93 1.18 -5.24
C PRO A 186 6.52 0.61 -5.04
N SER A 187 5.69 1.29 -4.25
CA SER A 187 4.29 0.90 -4.04
C SER A 187 3.38 1.18 -5.25
N ARG A 188 3.83 2.00 -6.21
CA ARG A 188 3.11 2.34 -7.43
C ARG A 188 4.05 2.34 -8.63
N TYR A 189 3.52 2.00 -9.81
CA TYR A 189 4.28 1.99 -11.07
C TYR A 189 4.74 3.40 -11.48
N GLY A 190 3.81 4.36 -11.53
CA GLY A 190 4.07 5.75 -11.92
C GLY A 190 4.68 6.64 -10.82
N PHE A 191 5.21 6.06 -9.74
CA PHE A 191 5.56 6.80 -8.51
C PHE A 191 6.50 7.99 -8.75
N LEU A 192 7.50 7.85 -9.62
CA LEU A 192 8.49 8.89 -9.88
C LEU A 192 7.88 10.11 -10.56
N LEU A 193 6.85 9.87 -11.38
CA LEU A 193 6.21 10.90 -12.19
C LEU A 193 5.03 11.60 -11.50
N ASP A 194 4.66 11.15 -10.30
CA ASP A 194 3.55 11.68 -9.52
C ASP A 194 3.99 12.88 -8.67
N ASP A 195 3.67 14.08 -9.16
CA ASP A 195 3.87 15.36 -8.50
C ASP A 195 2.59 15.92 -7.85
N ALA A 196 1.54 15.10 -7.72
CA ALA A 196 0.26 15.59 -7.22
C ALA A 196 0.34 16.02 -5.75
N THR A 197 -0.33 17.13 -5.42
CA THR A 197 -0.49 17.61 -4.04
C THR A 197 -1.93 18.06 -3.82
N GLU A 198 -2.47 17.76 -2.64
CA GLU A 198 -3.78 18.26 -2.20
C GLU A 198 -3.69 19.71 -1.70
N ASP A 199 -2.50 20.11 -1.25
CA ASP A 199 -2.22 21.45 -0.75
C ASP A 199 -1.16 22.11 -1.65
N VAL A 200 -1.57 23.12 -2.40
CA VAL A 200 -0.71 23.89 -3.31
C VAL A 200 0.27 24.82 -2.58
N SER A 201 0.06 25.06 -1.29
CA SER A 201 0.98 25.86 -0.46
C SER A 201 2.19 25.07 0.03
N LEU A 202 2.12 23.74 -0.08
CA LEU A 202 3.17 22.82 0.34
C LEU A 202 3.79 22.10 -0.86
N PRO A 203 5.08 21.72 -0.79
CA PRO A 203 5.63 20.79 -1.76
C PRO A 203 4.86 19.46 -1.75
N PRO A 204 4.83 18.74 -2.89
CA PRO A 204 4.24 17.40 -2.96
C PRO A 204 4.82 16.50 -1.87
N ALA A 205 3.95 15.70 -1.24
CA ALA A 205 4.38 14.76 -0.21
C ALA A 205 5.31 13.71 -0.84
N PRO A 206 6.49 13.42 -0.25
CA PRO A 206 7.39 12.41 -0.76
C PRO A 206 6.90 10.97 -0.55
N LEU A 207 5.85 10.76 0.25
CA LEU A 207 5.30 9.44 0.55
C LEU A 207 3.80 9.34 0.26
N TYR A 208 3.35 8.16 -0.16
CA TYR A 208 1.94 7.82 -0.34
C TYR A 208 1.25 7.51 0.99
N ALA A 209 0.24 8.31 1.37
CA ALA A 209 -0.54 8.13 2.60
C ALA A 209 -1.26 6.78 2.66
N ASP A 210 -1.82 6.37 1.53
CA ASP A 210 -2.59 5.13 1.38
C ASP A 210 -1.71 3.86 1.35
N ALA A 211 -0.38 4.01 1.33
CA ALA A 211 0.59 2.92 1.33
C ALA A 211 1.16 2.62 2.73
N GLY A 212 0.31 2.73 3.77
CA GLY A 212 0.68 2.42 5.15
C GLY A 212 1.50 3.51 5.84
N VAL A 213 1.33 4.77 5.42
CA VAL A 213 1.99 5.94 6.01
C VAL A 213 0.92 6.78 6.71
N ALA A 214 1.12 7.12 7.98
CA ALA A 214 0.18 7.99 8.68
C ALA A 214 0.12 9.37 8.00
N ALA A 215 -1.04 10.03 8.04
CA ALA A 215 -1.28 11.26 7.28
C ALA A 215 -0.32 12.41 7.67
N ASP A 216 0.10 12.45 8.92
CA ASP A 216 1.09 13.39 9.47
C ASP A 216 2.55 12.99 9.19
N GLU A 217 2.79 11.74 8.76
CA GLU A 217 4.11 11.20 8.43
C GLU A 217 4.45 11.23 6.93
N VAL A 218 3.56 11.73 6.07
CA VAL A 218 3.76 11.71 4.61
C VAL A 218 4.84 12.68 4.12
N ARG A 219 5.24 13.63 4.96
CA ARG A 219 6.31 14.63 4.72
C ARG A 219 7.37 14.56 5.82
N PRO A 220 8.10 13.43 5.94
CA PRO A 220 9.21 13.37 6.86
C PRO A 220 10.33 14.31 6.42
N ASP A 221 11.16 14.71 7.36
CA ASP A 221 12.43 15.37 7.08
C ASP A 221 13.42 14.39 6.41
N ALA A 222 14.62 14.87 6.06
CA ALA A 222 15.59 14.03 5.36
C ALA A 222 15.99 12.76 6.14
N VAL A 223 16.13 12.86 7.46
CA VAL A 223 16.49 11.74 8.35
C VAL A 223 15.36 10.73 8.46
N GLY A 224 14.12 11.21 8.62
CA GLY A 224 12.92 10.37 8.66
C GLY A 224 12.69 9.66 7.32
N LEU A 225 12.94 10.35 6.20
CA LEU A 225 12.84 9.76 4.87
C LEU A 225 13.91 8.69 4.66
N GLU A 226 15.17 8.97 5.03
CA GLU A 226 16.24 7.97 5.00
C GLU A 226 15.87 6.71 5.79
N SER A 227 15.41 6.90 7.03
CA SER A 227 15.01 5.81 7.92
C SER A 227 13.87 4.97 7.33
N ARG A 228 12.90 5.60 6.65
CA ARG A 228 11.80 4.91 5.97
C ARG A 228 12.31 4.07 4.79
N VAL A 229 13.21 4.61 3.99
CA VAL A 229 13.77 3.91 2.81
C VAL A 229 14.68 2.76 3.23
N ARG A 230 15.50 2.94 4.28
CA ARG A 230 16.37 1.89 4.84
C ARG A 230 15.64 0.85 5.69
N GLY A 231 14.44 1.19 6.17
CA GLY A 231 13.64 0.30 7.00
C GLY A 231 13.37 -1.06 6.36
N ALA A 232 12.97 -2.03 7.18
CA ALA A 232 12.66 -3.36 6.72
C ALA A 232 11.45 -3.37 5.75
N GLY A 233 11.44 -4.36 4.85
CA GLY A 233 10.33 -4.62 3.95
C GLY A 233 10.72 -4.60 2.48
N GLU A 234 9.84 -5.11 1.62
CA GLU A 234 10.11 -5.25 0.18
C GLU A 234 9.65 -4.03 -0.63
N VAL A 235 8.74 -3.24 -0.06
CA VAL A 235 8.03 -2.16 -0.74
C VAL A 235 8.33 -0.82 -0.10
N VAL A 236 8.61 0.21 -0.89
CA VAL A 236 8.78 1.59 -0.44
C VAL A 236 7.63 2.48 -0.95
N PRO A 237 6.95 3.25 -0.08
CA PRO A 237 5.78 4.06 -0.45
C PRO A 237 6.20 5.42 -1.04
N LEU A 238 7.12 5.43 -2.01
CA LEU A 238 7.74 6.64 -2.53
C LEU A 238 6.83 7.39 -3.49
N LYS A 239 6.95 8.72 -3.53
CA LYS A 239 6.24 9.59 -4.45
C LYS A 239 7.17 10.70 -4.96
N GLY A 240 7.30 10.83 -6.27
CA GLY A 240 8.00 11.93 -6.95
C GLY A 240 9.53 11.87 -6.95
N PHE A 241 10.17 10.81 -6.43
CA PHE A 241 11.64 10.73 -6.40
C PHE A 241 12.20 9.29 -6.38
N LEU A 242 13.47 9.14 -6.79
CA LEU A 242 14.27 7.91 -6.62
C LEU A 242 15.28 8.05 -5.47
N PRO A 243 15.37 7.10 -4.53
CA PRO A 243 16.37 7.11 -3.48
C PRO A 243 17.70 6.55 -3.99
N VAL A 244 18.82 7.12 -3.59
CA VAL A 244 20.16 6.62 -3.92
C VAL A 244 21.07 6.69 -2.70
N PHE A 245 21.70 5.57 -2.36
CA PHE A 245 22.69 5.52 -1.29
C PHE A 245 24.10 5.38 -1.87
N VAL A 246 24.98 6.30 -1.50
CA VAL A 246 26.34 6.37 -2.03
C VAL A 246 27.34 6.22 -0.90
N SER A 247 28.15 5.16 -0.93
CA SER A 247 29.14 4.91 0.12
C SER A 247 30.20 6.01 0.20
N ARG A 248 30.53 6.42 1.43
CA ARG A 248 31.58 7.40 1.72
C ARG A 248 32.93 6.68 1.90
N PRO A 249 34.06 7.29 1.47
CA PRO A 249 35.39 6.73 1.71
C PRO A 249 35.72 6.54 3.20
N SER A 250 35.23 7.43 4.06
CA SER A 250 35.41 7.38 5.52
C SER A 250 34.54 6.35 6.23
N GLY A 251 33.73 5.58 5.49
CA GLY A 251 32.67 4.74 6.04
C GLY A 251 31.32 5.47 6.14
N GLY A 252 30.23 4.69 6.11
CA GLY A 252 28.86 5.19 5.99
C GLY A 252 28.45 5.47 4.55
N GLU A 253 27.28 6.06 4.38
CA GLU A 253 26.73 6.42 3.07
C GLU A 253 26.08 7.81 3.11
N ASP A 254 26.14 8.52 1.99
CA ASP A 254 25.31 9.69 1.72
C ASP A 254 23.95 9.23 1.20
N PHE A 255 22.88 9.84 1.69
CA PHE A 255 21.55 9.68 1.15
C PHE A 255 21.25 10.78 0.13
N PHE A 256 21.09 10.38 -1.12
CA PHE A 256 20.66 11.22 -2.22
C PHE A 256 19.24 10.88 -2.63
N ARG A 257 18.55 11.85 -3.23
CA ARG A 257 17.31 11.61 -3.98
C ARG A 257 17.39 12.25 -5.36
N LEU A 258 16.78 11.59 -6.34
CA LEU A 258 16.57 12.12 -7.69
C LEU A 258 15.13 12.59 -7.75
N LEU A 259 14.93 13.88 -7.52
CA LEU A 259 13.62 14.50 -7.46
C LEU A 259 13.16 14.89 -8.86
N GLN A 260 11.94 14.53 -9.24
CA GLN A 260 11.40 14.97 -10.51
C GLN A 260 11.23 16.50 -10.54
N ARG A 261 11.85 17.15 -11.54
CA ARG A 261 11.68 18.57 -11.83
C ARG A 261 11.53 18.81 -13.34
N GLY A 262 10.30 18.80 -13.81
CA GLY A 262 9.97 19.03 -15.23
C GLY A 262 10.53 17.95 -16.16
N VAL A 263 11.56 18.30 -16.93
CA VAL A 263 12.18 17.42 -17.94
C VAL A 263 13.43 16.69 -17.45
N VAL A 264 13.83 16.93 -16.19
CA VAL A 264 15.00 16.29 -15.57
C VAL A 264 14.64 15.71 -14.20
N LEU A 265 15.52 14.85 -13.70
CA LEU A 265 15.60 14.49 -12.30
C LEU A 265 16.73 15.29 -11.65
N GLU A 266 16.40 16.14 -10.69
CA GLU A 266 17.38 16.92 -9.94
C GLU A 266 17.97 16.10 -8.81
N VAL A 267 19.30 16.07 -8.70
CA VAL A 267 19.99 15.37 -7.62
C VAL A 267 20.03 16.26 -6.39
N GLU A 268 19.47 15.75 -5.29
CA GLU A 268 19.55 16.39 -3.99
C GLU A 268 20.23 15.46 -2.99
N VAL A 269 21.02 16.02 -2.07
CA VAL A 269 21.68 15.30 -0.98
C VAL A 269 21.08 15.70 0.36
N ALA A 270 20.91 14.72 1.25
CA ALA A 270 20.50 14.96 2.64
C ALA A 270 21.60 15.71 3.39
N ASP A 271 21.22 16.80 4.06
CA ASP A 271 22.09 17.63 4.89
C ASP A 271 21.34 18.02 6.18
N GLY A 272 21.63 17.28 7.25
CA GLY A 272 20.84 17.33 8.48
C GLY A 272 19.39 16.91 8.21
N THR A 273 18.44 17.80 8.50
CA THR A 273 16.99 17.56 8.33
C THR A 273 16.47 17.94 6.94
N ALA A 274 17.28 18.56 6.09
CA ALA A 274 16.85 19.08 4.79
C ALA A 274 17.55 18.38 3.62
N PHE A 275 17.02 18.61 2.42
CA PHE A 275 17.69 18.26 1.17
C PHE A 275 18.20 19.54 0.50
N ARG A 276 19.34 19.42 -0.17
CA ARG A 276 19.91 20.51 -0.99
C ARG A 276 20.34 20.01 -2.37
N ASN A 277 20.19 20.87 -3.37
CA ASN A 277 20.50 20.61 -4.77
C ASN A 277 21.81 21.25 -5.24
N VAL A 278 22.47 22.05 -4.40
CA VAL A 278 23.83 22.54 -4.63
C VAL A 278 24.78 21.63 -3.88
N LEU A 279 25.49 20.81 -4.64
CA LEU A 279 26.42 19.81 -4.14
C LEU A 279 27.81 20.43 -4.03
N SER A 280 28.58 20.00 -3.03
CA SER A 280 30.02 20.21 -3.04
C SER A 280 30.66 19.43 -4.20
N ARG A 281 31.88 19.81 -4.55
CA ARG A 281 32.68 19.07 -5.52
C ARG A 281 32.79 17.59 -5.15
N GLU A 282 33.12 17.28 -3.90
CA GLU A 282 33.28 15.90 -3.44
C GLU A 282 31.98 15.10 -3.54
N GLU A 283 30.83 15.68 -3.17
CA GLU A 283 29.53 15.02 -3.29
C GLU A 283 29.16 14.75 -4.74
N SER A 284 29.45 15.70 -5.62
CA SER A 284 29.20 15.56 -7.06
C SER A 284 30.05 14.44 -7.66
N GLU A 285 31.35 14.41 -7.32
CA GLU A 285 32.29 13.37 -7.73
C GLU A 285 31.91 12.00 -7.16
N ARG A 286 31.45 11.93 -5.90
CA ARG A 286 30.96 10.68 -5.28
C ARG A 286 29.71 10.15 -5.99
N PHE A 287 28.72 11.00 -6.24
CA PHE A 287 27.49 10.60 -6.92
C PHE A 287 27.77 10.14 -8.36
N ALA A 288 28.54 10.92 -9.13
CA ALA A 288 28.96 10.54 -10.48
C ALA A 288 29.79 9.24 -10.47
N GLY A 289 30.69 9.08 -9.50
CA GLY A 289 31.50 7.88 -9.29
C GLY A 289 30.64 6.65 -8.96
N HIS A 290 29.56 6.81 -8.19
CA HIS A 290 28.60 5.74 -7.93
C HIS A 290 27.91 5.26 -9.21
N LEU A 291 27.42 6.18 -10.05
CA LEU A 291 26.82 5.82 -11.34
C LEU A 291 27.85 5.20 -12.28
N LEU A 292 29.08 5.73 -12.33
CA LEU A 292 30.15 5.17 -13.14
C LEU A 292 30.49 3.74 -12.71
N ARG A 293 30.53 3.46 -11.40
CA ARG A 293 30.71 2.10 -10.89
C ARG A 293 29.60 1.17 -11.38
N LEU A 294 28.33 1.58 -11.32
CA LEU A 294 27.22 0.79 -11.85
C LEU A 294 27.33 0.56 -13.37
N LYS A 295 27.83 1.54 -14.14
CA LYS A 295 28.13 1.38 -15.57
C LYS A 295 29.21 0.32 -15.79
N LEU A 296 30.31 0.40 -15.04
CA LEU A 296 31.44 -0.53 -15.13
C LEU A 296 31.06 -1.96 -14.70
N GLU A 297 30.16 -2.09 -13.72
CA GLU A 297 29.53 -3.36 -13.32
C GLU A 297 28.52 -3.88 -14.37
N GLY A 298 28.24 -3.11 -15.43
CA GLY A 298 27.28 -3.47 -16.47
C GLY A 298 25.82 -3.48 -15.98
N ARG A 299 25.50 -2.71 -14.93
CA ARG A 299 24.16 -2.64 -14.35
C ARG A 299 23.30 -1.54 -14.97
N ILE A 300 23.93 -0.49 -15.50
CA ILE A 300 23.27 0.62 -16.21
C ILE A 300 24.04 0.99 -17.49
N GLY A 301 23.36 1.63 -18.43
CA GLY A 301 23.98 2.54 -19.39
C GLY A 301 24.15 3.91 -18.74
N LEU A 302 25.26 4.59 -19.00
CA LEU A 302 25.50 5.93 -18.47
C LEU A 302 26.26 6.77 -19.49
N ASP A 303 25.67 7.88 -19.89
CA ASP A 303 26.34 8.94 -20.64
C ASP A 303 26.54 10.15 -19.72
N ILE A 304 27.66 10.86 -19.89
CA ILE A 304 28.01 12.02 -19.05
C ILE A 304 28.22 13.21 -19.97
N GLU A 305 27.35 14.20 -19.83
CA GLU A 305 27.42 15.47 -20.53
C GLU A 305 27.94 16.55 -19.59
N VAL A 306 29.03 17.17 -20.01
CA VAL A 306 29.65 18.29 -19.28
C VAL A 306 29.24 19.58 -19.98
N GLY A 307 28.40 20.37 -19.31
CA GLY A 307 27.98 21.70 -19.75
C GLY A 307 28.94 22.81 -19.35
#